data_AF-A0A382LY57-F1
#
_entry.id   AF-A0A382LY57-F1
#
_cell.length_a   1.000
_cell.length_b   1.000
_cell.length_c   1.000
_cell.angle_alpha   90.00
_cell.angle_beta   90.00
_cell.angle_gamma   90.00
#
_symmetry.space_group_name_H-M   'P 1'
#
loop_
_entity.id
_entity.type
_entity.pdbx_description
1 polymer ?
#
loop_
_entity_poly.entity_id
_entity_poly.type
_entity_poly.pdbx_seq_one_letter_code
_entity_poly.pdbx_strand_id
1 'polypeptide(L)'
;MSEFLPIEYPIQIPYQLRVYFTKGVFDPANPIFRDLACSRESGNRRKTLFYVDQAIAEANTELMPQIETYFKHHENDLSLKGIHVLKGGESIKNNDEVVAQIYADIEKNRICRHSYVGAIGGGAVLDTVGYAASTAHRGIRHFRFPTTTLGQADAGVGVKNGVNFHHKKNFVGTFSPPFAVINDLKFLETLPEVHMRNGYIEAIKVALIRDSGFFNWIENNVNALNTFEEATLEELVYRCAKHHVAYIATSGDPFEMGSVRPLDFGHWSAHKLEQLSDFELSHGEAVAIG
;
A
#
# COMPACT_ATOMS: atom_id res chain seq x y z
N MET A 1 -21.42 -13.00 43.40
CA MET A 1 -21.66 -12.14 42.23
C MET A 1 -21.00 -10.81 42.53
N SER A 2 -20.31 -10.19 41.57
CA SER A 2 -19.77 -8.84 41.75
C SER A 2 -20.92 -7.88 42.06
N GLU A 3 -20.79 -7.04 43.10
CA GLU A 3 -21.75 -5.96 43.41
C GLU A 3 -21.67 -4.79 42.41
N PHE A 4 -20.64 -4.78 41.57
CA PHE A 4 -20.44 -3.75 40.55
C PHE A 4 -21.19 -4.09 39.27
N LEU A 5 -21.94 -3.12 38.75
CA LEU A 5 -22.49 -3.16 37.40
C LEU A 5 -21.34 -3.11 36.37
N PRO A 6 -21.49 -3.76 35.20
CA PRO A 6 -20.58 -3.58 34.08
C PRO A 6 -20.48 -2.10 33.68
N ILE A 7 -19.25 -1.62 33.44
CA ILE A 7 -18.99 -0.29 32.91
C ILE A 7 -18.74 -0.44 31.41
N GLU A 8 -19.72 -0.07 30.59
CA GLU A 8 -19.67 -0.20 29.14
C GLU A 8 -19.97 1.15 28.48
N TYR A 9 -19.07 1.63 27.62
CA TYR A 9 -19.26 2.82 26.80
C TYR A 9 -18.84 2.51 25.36
N PRO A 10 -19.68 2.78 24.36
CA PRO A 10 -19.29 2.60 22.97
C PRO A 10 -18.20 3.62 22.60
N ILE A 11 -17.11 3.15 21.99
CA ILE A 11 -16.05 4.01 21.44
C ILE A 11 -16.08 3.86 19.92
N GLN A 12 -16.19 4.97 19.21
CA GLN A 12 -16.06 5.03 17.76
C GLN A 12 -14.76 5.73 17.39
N ILE A 13 -13.93 5.09 16.56
CA ILE A 13 -12.67 5.66 16.08
C ILE A 13 -12.85 5.99 14.58
N PRO A 14 -12.96 7.27 14.20
CA PRO A 14 -13.15 7.62 12.79
C PRO A 14 -11.85 7.42 12.01
N TYR A 15 -11.91 6.54 10.99
CA TYR A 15 -10.88 6.40 9.98
C TYR A 15 -11.30 7.11 8.70
N GLN A 16 -10.34 7.74 8.02
CA GLN A 16 -10.52 8.29 6.69
C GLN A 16 -9.46 7.67 5.79
N LEU A 17 -9.88 6.73 4.94
CA LEU A 17 -9.02 6.13 3.93
C LEU A 17 -8.81 7.13 2.80
N ARG A 18 -7.56 7.54 2.60
CA ARG A 18 -7.16 8.59 1.65
C ARG A 18 -6.33 7.95 0.55
N VAL A 19 -6.83 7.97 -0.68
CA VAL A 19 -6.09 7.50 -1.86
C VAL A 19 -6.07 8.62 -2.89
N TYR A 20 -4.86 9.05 -3.26
CA TYR A 20 -4.62 10.11 -4.23
C TYR A 20 -3.91 9.54 -5.44
N PHE A 21 -4.23 10.08 -6.61
CA PHE A 21 -3.57 9.75 -7.87
C PHE A 21 -2.81 10.97 -8.37
N THR A 22 -1.60 10.75 -8.88
CA THR A 22 -0.75 11.82 -9.42
C THR A 22 0.28 11.28 -10.40
N LYS A 23 1.01 12.17 -11.04
CA LYS A 23 2.29 11.88 -11.71
C LYS A 23 3.38 12.73 -11.09
N GLY A 24 4.52 12.13 -10.74
CA GLY A 24 5.67 12.84 -10.15
C GLY A 24 5.37 13.44 -8.77
N VAL A 25 5.12 12.61 -7.77
CA VAL A 25 4.78 13.03 -6.40
C VAL A 25 5.90 13.84 -5.73
N PHE A 26 7.16 13.59 -6.12
CA PHE A 26 8.33 14.32 -5.63
C PHE A 26 8.81 15.41 -6.60
N ASP A 27 7.99 15.81 -7.59
CA ASP A 27 8.19 17.08 -8.28
C ASP A 27 7.94 18.24 -7.27
N PRO A 28 8.87 19.19 -7.08
CA PRO A 28 8.67 20.32 -6.16
C PRO A 28 7.36 21.09 -6.36
N ALA A 29 6.85 21.16 -7.59
CA ALA A 29 5.57 21.80 -7.92
C ALA A 29 4.35 20.96 -7.52
N ASN A 30 4.51 19.67 -7.24
CA ASN A 30 3.43 18.78 -6.82
C ASN A 30 3.09 18.99 -5.33
N PRO A 31 1.89 19.51 -5.00
CA PRO A 31 1.57 19.86 -3.63
C PRO A 31 1.06 18.67 -2.80
N ILE A 32 0.67 17.55 -3.43
CA ILE A 32 -0.15 16.51 -2.79
C ILE A 32 0.48 15.97 -1.51
N PHE A 33 1.74 15.56 -1.55
CA PHE A 33 2.39 14.98 -0.36
C PHE A 33 2.54 16.02 0.76
N ARG A 34 3.01 17.23 0.44
CA ARG A 34 3.20 18.33 1.39
C ARG A 34 1.88 18.75 2.04
N ASP A 35 0.84 18.97 1.25
CA ASP A 35 -0.47 19.38 1.75
C ASP A 35 -1.11 18.31 2.64
N LEU A 36 -0.96 17.03 2.26
CA LEU A 36 -1.41 15.92 3.10
C LEU A 36 -0.64 15.86 4.42
N ALA A 37 0.69 15.94 4.38
CA ALA A 37 1.53 15.90 5.57
C ALA A 37 1.21 17.05 6.54
N CYS A 38 0.79 18.20 6.02
CA CYS A 38 0.43 19.39 6.79
C CYS A 38 -1.06 19.49 7.18
N SER A 39 -1.93 18.57 6.72
CA SER A 39 -3.39 18.69 6.86
C SER A 39 -3.97 18.66 8.28
N ARG A 40 -3.26 18.13 9.29
CA ARG A 40 -3.82 17.87 10.63
C ARG A 40 -3.32 18.78 11.75
N GLU A 41 -2.19 19.44 11.61
CA GLU A 41 -1.56 20.16 12.72
C GLU A 41 -0.82 21.42 12.21
N SER A 42 -0.79 22.46 13.04
CA SER A 42 -0.01 23.68 12.81
C SER A 42 1.27 23.68 13.68
N GLY A 43 2.35 24.27 13.17
CA GLY A 43 3.46 24.79 14.01
C GLY A 43 4.77 23.98 14.04
N ASN A 44 4.83 22.75 13.54
CA ASN A 44 6.07 21.96 13.47
C ASN A 44 6.30 21.34 12.09
N ARG A 45 7.57 21.30 11.66
CA ARG A 45 7.97 20.58 10.45
C ARG A 45 7.66 19.10 10.55
N ARG A 46 7.10 18.55 9.49
CA ARG A 46 6.68 17.15 9.42
C ARG A 46 7.90 16.27 9.14
N LYS A 47 8.39 15.62 10.19
CA LYS A 47 9.50 14.68 10.09
C LYS A 47 9.05 13.44 9.32
N THR A 48 9.79 13.06 8.29
CA THR A 48 9.50 11.87 7.50
C THR A 48 10.74 11.02 7.31
N LEU A 49 10.60 9.72 7.52
CA LEU A 49 11.60 8.69 7.24
C LEU A 49 11.10 7.80 6.11
N PHE A 50 11.89 7.60 5.05
CA PHE A 50 11.49 6.78 3.90
C PHE A 50 12.20 5.43 3.85
N TYR A 51 11.45 4.44 3.40
CA TYR A 51 11.93 3.12 3.02
C TYR A 51 11.55 2.87 1.56
N VAL A 52 12.55 2.54 0.74
CA VAL A 52 12.43 2.40 -0.72
C VAL A 52 12.80 0.98 -1.12
N ASP A 53 11.97 0.35 -1.94
CA ASP A 53 12.28 -0.94 -2.55
C ASP A 53 13.53 -0.82 -3.45
N GLN A 54 14.51 -1.69 -3.22
CA GLN A 54 15.75 -1.76 -3.99
C GLN A 54 15.51 -1.82 -5.50
N ALA A 55 14.52 -2.59 -5.97
CA ALA A 55 14.27 -2.72 -7.41
C ALA A 55 13.84 -1.38 -8.04
N ILE A 56 13.11 -0.55 -7.30
CA ILE A 56 12.69 0.79 -7.75
C ILE A 56 13.84 1.78 -7.66
N ALA A 57 14.65 1.70 -6.60
CA ALA A 57 15.84 2.55 -6.47
C ALA A 57 16.87 2.29 -7.60
N GLU A 58 16.99 1.04 -8.05
CA GLU A 58 17.83 0.64 -9.17
C GLU A 58 17.24 1.05 -10.52
N ALA A 59 15.92 0.90 -10.71
CA ALA A 59 15.25 1.25 -11.97
C ALA A 59 15.09 2.78 -12.16
N ASN A 60 15.03 3.55 -11.08
CA ASN A 60 14.95 5.00 -11.09
C ASN A 60 16.00 5.61 -10.16
N THR A 61 17.21 5.82 -10.69
CA THR A 61 18.35 6.39 -9.95
C THR A 61 18.11 7.81 -9.46
N GLU A 62 17.16 8.54 -10.06
CA GLU A 62 16.82 9.92 -9.70
C GLU A 62 15.81 10.01 -8.54
N LEU A 63 15.17 8.93 -8.12
CA LEU A 63 14.11 8.97 -7.11
C LEU A 63 14.59 9.57 -5.77
N MET A 64 15.77 9.17 -5.30
CA MET A 64 16.35 9.61 -4.03
C MET A 64 16.75 11.09 -4.12
N PRO A 65 17.51 11.53 -5.15
CA PRO A 65 17.72 12.96 -5.42
C PRO A 65 16.44 13.78 -5.53
N GLN A 66 15.37 13.23 -6.13
CA GLN A 66 14.07 13.89 -6.25
C GLN A 66 13.42 14.07 -4.87
N ILE A 67 13.41 13.04 -4.02
CA ILE A 67 12.91 13.14 -2.64
C ILE A 67 13.68 14.21 -1.86
N GLU A 68 15.01 14.21 -1.94
CA GLU A 68 15.85 15.21 -1.27
C GLU A 68 15.56 16.63 -1.77
N THR A 69 15.45 16.80 -3.08
CA THR A 69 15.12 18.09 -3.72
C THR A 69 13.73 18.57 -3.30
N TYR A 70 12.74 17.69 -3.29
CA TYR A 70 11.38 17.99 -2.83
C TYR A 70 11.36 18.49 -1.38
N PHE A 71 12.03 17.78 -0.48
CA PHE A 71 12.09 18.15 0.93
C PHE A 71 12.89 19.43 1.18
N LYS A 72 13.92 19.70 0.37
CA LYS A 72 14.66 20.97 0.40
C LYS A 72 13.79 22.13 -0.08
N HIS A 73 13.01 21.94 -1.14
CA HIS A 73 12.09 22.96 -1.64
C HIS A 73 11.01 23.31 -0.60
N HIS A 74 10.49 22.30 0.11
CA HIS A 74 9.45 22.43 1.13
C HIS A 74 10.00 22.45 2.57
N GLU A 75 11.23 22.95 2.79
CA GLU A 75 11.93 22.82 4.08
C GLU A 75 11.28 23.55 5.27
N ASN A 76 10.41 24.53 4.98
CA ASN A 76 9.61 25.23 5.97
C ASN A 76 8.50 24.35 6.57
N ASP A 77 8.03 23.37 5.79
CA ASP A 77 6.89 22.51 6.13
C ASP A 77 7.33 21.08 6.50
N LEU A 78 8.37 20.58 5.83
CA LEU A 78 8.81 19.19 5.88
C LEU A 78 10.23 19.05 6.42
N SER A 79 10.55 17.88 6.99
CA SER A 79 11.90 17.55 7.43
C SER A 79 12.23 16.10 7.12
N LEU A 80 13.09 15.89 6.13
CA LEU A 80 13.59 14.56 5.79
C LEU A 80 14.52 14.06 6.91
N LYS A 81 14.33 12.81 7.35
CA LYS A 81 15.15 12.17 8.38
C LYS A 81 16.06 11.07 7.85
N GLY A 82 15.72 10.51 6.71
CA GLY A 82 16.54 9.52 6.04
C GLY A 82 15.75 8.87 4.92
N ILE A 83 16.50 8.24 4.00
CA ILE A 83 15.98 7.37 2.97
C ILE A 83 16.78 6.08 3.07
N HIS A 84 16.10 4.97 3.31
CA HIS A 84 16.71 3.66 3.48
C HIS A 84 16.24 2.74 2.35
N VAL A 85 17.17 2.06 1.69
CA VAL A 85 16.84 1.07 0.66
C VAL A 85 16.69 -0.30 1.31
N LEU A 86 15.59 -0.98 1.03
CA LEU A 86 15.29 -2.32 1.52
C LEU A 86 15.25 -3.29 0.35
N LYS A 87 15.80 -4.49 0.55
CA LYS A 87 15.61 -5.59 -0.41
C LYS A 87 14.13 -5.96 -0.44
N GLY A 88 13.47 -5.71 -1.55
CA GLY A 88 12.03 -5.93 -1.72
C GLY A 88 11.63 -7.38 -1.98
N GLY A 89 10.43 -7.53 -2.55
CA GLY A 89 9.79 -8.82 -2.81
C GLY A 89 9.38 -9.56 -1.54
N GLU A 90 8.82 -10.76 -1.69
CA GLU A 90 8.26 -11.54 -0.57
C GLU A 90 9.29 -11.86 0.53
N SER A 91 10.59 -11.90 0.18
CA SER A 91 11.66 -12.18 1.12
C SER A 91 11.70 -11.21 2.31
N ILE A 92 11.32 -9.95 2.12
CA ILE A 92 11.29 -8.94 3.18
C ILE A 92 10.29 -9.28 4.29
N LYS A 93 9.22 -10.01 3.96
CA LYS A 93 8.19 -10.43 4.92
C LYS A 93 8.64 -11.60 5.79
N ASN A 94 9.77 -12.24 5.46
CA ASN A 94 10.33 -13.35 6.22
C ASN A 94 11.58 -12.93 7.02
N ASN A 95 11.91 -11.63 7.05
CA ASN A 95 13.10 -11.12 7.70
C ASN A 95 12.73 -10.21 8.89
N ASP A 96 12.73 -10.78 10.09
CA ASP A 96 12.43 -10.06 11.33
C ASP A 96 13.45 -8.95 11.65
N GLU A 97 14.69 -9.06 11.15
CA GLU A 97 15.73 -8.04 11.34
C GLU A 97 15.37 -6.73 10.65
N VAL A 98 14.63 -6.77 9.53
CA VAL A 98 14.16 -5.57 8.84
C VAL A 98 13.21 -4.78 9.73
N VAL A 99 12.27 -5.46 10.39
CA VAL A 99 11.33 -4.82 11.32
C VAL A 99 12.08 -4.23 12.52
N ALA A 100 13.03 -4.97 13.10
CA ALA A 100 13.88 -4.48 14.19
C ALA A 100 14.71 -3.25 13.79
N GLN A 101 15.26 -3.25 12.57
CA GLN A 101 16.01 -2.12 12.02
C GLN A 101 15.12 -0.88 11.86
N ILE A 102 13.89 -1.04 11.35
CA ILE A 102 12.94 0.06 11.21
C ILE A 102 12.65 0.70 12.59
N TYR A 103 12.48 -0.11 13.64
CA TYR A 103 12.32 0.42 15.00
C TYR A 103 13.55 1.18 15.49
N ALA A 104 14.76 0.66 15.23
CA ALA A 104 16.01 1.33 15.60
C ALA A 104 16.16 2.69 14.88
N ASP A 105 15.81 2.76 13.60
CA ASP A 105 15.85 3.99 12.81
C ASP A 105 14.81 5.01 13.30
N ILE A 106 13.60 4.55 13.65
CA ILE A 106 12.53 5.39 14.23
C ILE A 106 13.03 6.07 15.51
N GLU A 107 13.64 5.30 16.41
CA GLU A 107 14.18 5.82 17.67
C GLU A 107 15.34 6.79 17.42
N LYS A 108 16.33 6.36 16.62
CA LYS A 108 17.51 7.17 16.27
C LYS A 108 17.12 8.53 15.67
N ASN A 109 16.11 8.55 14.80
CA ASN A 109 15.66 9.77 14.10
C ASN A 109 14.59 10.56 14.85
N ARG A 110 14.20 10.13 16.06
CA ARG A 110 13.15 10.74 16.89
C ARG A 110 11.85 10.91 16.11
N ILE A 111 11.46 9.85 15.38
CA ILE A 111 10.16 9.72 14.72
C ILE A 111 9.13 9.39 15.81
N CYS A 112 8.03 10.13 15.86
CA CYS A 112 7.01 9.98 16.89
C CYS A 112 5.61 9.96 16.25
N ARG A 113 4.54 9.92 17.07
CA ARG A 113 3.15 9.93 16.59
C ARG A 113 2.72 11.15 15.73
N HIS A 114 3.52 12.22 15.73
CA HIS A 114 3.30 13.41 14.89
C HIS A 114 4.22 13.44 13.64
N SER A 115 5.08 12.44 13.51
CA SER A 115 5.97 12.21 12.34
C SER A 115 5.32 11.23 11.37
N TYR A 116 6.00 11.00 10.24
CA TYR A 116 5.58 10.08 9.20
C TYR A 116 6.66 9.03 8.87
N VAL A 117 6.21 7.84 8.49
CA VAL A 117 7.02 6.83 7.81
C VAL A 117 6.49 6.68 6.39
N GLY A 118 7.35 6.78 5.36
CA GLY A 118 6.98 6.58 3.97
C GLY A 118 7.49 5.24 3.45
N ALA A 119 6.63 4.45 2.83
CA ALA A 119 7.00 3.20 2.16
C ALA A 119 6.79 3.33 0.65
N ILE A 120 7.86 3.20 -0.13
CA ILE A 120 7.84 3.24 -1.60
C ILE A 120 8.22 1.86 -2.12
N GLY A 121 7.29 1.15 -2.75
CA GLY A 121 7.57 -0.19 -3.25
C GLY A 121 6.34 -1.02 -3.59
N GLY A 122 6.58 -2.31 -3.87
CA GLY A 122 5.52 -3.29 -4.05
C GLY A 122 4.86 -3.69 -2.71
N GLY A 123 3.79 -4.50 -2.79
CA GLY A 123 2.95 -4.86 -1.63
C GLY A 123 3.73 -5.39 -0.43
N ALA A 124 4.77 -6.20 -0.64
CA ALA A 124 5.58 -6.74 0.44
C ALA A 124 6.33 -5.68 1.25
N VAL A 125 6.92 -4.67 0.59
CA VAL A 125 7.58 -3.54 1.28
C VAL A 125 6.55 -2.68 2.00
N LEU A 126 5.41 -2.39 1.36
CA LEU A 126 4.33 -1.61 1.96
C LEU A 126 3.78 -2.28 3.23
N ASP A 127 3.61 -3.60 3.20
CA ASP A 127 3.14 -4.40 4.33
C ASP A 127 4.14 -4.44 5.48
N THR A 128 5.42 -4.75 5.21
CA THR A 128 6.44 -4.83 6.27
C THR A 128 6.68 -3.48 6.92
N VAL A 129 6.82 -2.42 6.13
CA VAL A 129 7.03 -1.06 6.66
C VAL A 129 5.78 -0.55 7.36
N GLY A 130 4.59 -0.81 6.80
CA GLY A 130 3.32 -0.47 7.42
C GLY A 130 3.08 -1.20 8.75
N TYR A 131 3.47 -2.48 8.84
CA TYR A 131 3.43 -3.26 10.06
C TYR A 131 4.32 -2.61 11.13
N ALA A 132 5.58 -2.36 10.81
CA ALA A 132 6.52 -1.68 11.72
C ALA A 132 6.03 -0.29 12.14
N ALA A 133 5.48 0.52 11.23
CA ALA A 133 4.94 1.83 11.57
C ALA A 133 3.72 1.73 12.50
N SER A 134 2.85 0.75 12.28
CA SER A 134 1.62 0.54 13.08
C SER A 134 1.88 0.06 14.51
N THR A 135 3.00 -0.63 14.74
CA THR A 135 3.38 -1.17 16.06
C THR A 135 4.33 -0.23 16.81
N ALA A 136 5.19 0.52 16.10
CA ALA A 136 6.06 1.52 16.70
C ALA A 136 5.24 2.66 17.34
N HIS A 137 5.57 3.04 18.57
CA HIS A 137 4.79 4.01 19.37
C HIS A 137 3.27 3.72 19.40
N ARG A 138 2.85 2.47 19.21
CA ARG A 138 1.44 2.05 19.07
C ARG A 138 0.69 2.70 17.89
N GLY A 139 1.43 3.13 16.86
CA GLY A 139 0.88 3.70 15.64
C GLY A 139 1.53 5.04 15.29
N ILE A 140 2.54 4.98 14.42
CA ILE A 140 3.05 6.14 13.69
C ILE A 140 2.27 6.26 12.39
N ARG A 141 2.00 7.49 11.95
CA ARG A 141 1.33 7.75 10.68
C ARG A 141 2.24 7.28 9.54
N HIS A 142 1.71 6.52 8.58
CA HIS A 142 2.49 6.13 7.41
C HIS A 142 1.83 6.53 6.10
N PHE A 143 2.69 6.86 5.12
CA PHE A 143 2.32 7.04 3.73
C PHE A 143 2.73 5.80 2.94
N ARG A 144 1.87 5.37 2.02
CA ARG A 144 2.20 4.34 1.03
C ARG A 144 2.32 4.97 -0.35
N PHE A 145 3.35 4.57 -1.07
CA PHE A 145 3.58 4.90 -2.48
C PHE A 145 3.72 3.58 -3.24
N PRO A 146 2.60 2.95 -3.63
CA PRO A 146 2.65 1.67 -4.30
C PRO A 146 3.26 1.82 -5.69
N THR A 147 4.19 0.93 -6.05
CA THR A 147 4.94 1.00 -7.32
C THR A 147 4.61 -0.11 -8.31
N THR A 148 3.60 -0.93 -8.01
CA THR A 148 3.12 -1.99 -8.89
C THR A 148 1.65 -1.77 -9.24
N THR A 149 1.19 -2.28 -10.38
CA THR A 149 -0.22 -2.21 -10.76
C THR A 149 -1.12 -2.87 -9.70
N LEU A 150 -0.70 -4.04 -9.19
CA LEU A 150 -1.37 -4.72 -8.07
C LEU A 150 -1.44 -3.86 -6.81
N GLY A 151 -0.33 -3.20 -6.44
CA GLY A 151 -0.27 -2.34 -5.26
C GLY A 151 -1.16 -1.12 -5.41
N GLN A 152 -1.15 -0.46 -6.57
CA GLN A 152 -1.96 0.74 -6.79
C GLN A 152 -3.46 0.42 -6.94
N ALA A 153 -3.81 -0.76 -7.46
CA ALA A 153 -5.18 -1.20 -7.69
C ALA A 153 -5.85 -1.90 -6.50
N ASP A 154 -5.07 -2.55 -5.62
CA ASP A 154 -5.59 -3.39 -4.52
C ASP A 154 -4.68 -3.31 -3.26
N ALA A 155 -3.61 -4.12 -3.19
CA ALA A 155 -2.92 -4.40 -1.92
C ALA A 155 -2.34 -3.16 -1.22
N GLY A 156 -1.92 -2.15 -1.99
CA GLY A 156 -1.38 -0.90 -1.46
C GLY A 156 -2.45 0.08 -0.96
N VAL A 157 -3.69 0.00 -1.48
CA VAL A 157 -4.82 0.85 -1.08
C VAL A 157 -5.63 0.31 0.10
N GLY A 158 -5.31 -0.91 0.54
CA GLY A 158 -5.94 -1.57 1.69
C GLY A 158 -5.50 -1.04 3.07
N VAL A 159 -6.02 -1.69 4.11
CA VAL A 159 -5.77 -1.35 5.54
C VAL A 159 -4.95 -2.42 6.27
N LYS A 160 -4.62 -3.52 5.59
CA LYS A 160 -3.87 -4.65 6.13
C LYS A 160 -2.38 -4.37 6.03
N ASN A 161 -1.63 -4.78 7.04
CA ASN A 161 -0.18 -4.83 7.04
C ASN A 161 0.24 -6.16 7.66
N GLY A 162 1.38 -6.72 7.27
CA GLY A 162 1.84 -7.94 7.90
C GLY A 162 3.17 -8.48 7.39
N VAL A 163 3.68 -9.43 8.17
CA VAL A 163 4.86 -10.22 7.89
C VAL A 163 4.50 -11.70 8.02
N ASN A 164 5.34 -12.54 7.43
CA ASN A 164 5.18 -13.98 7.47
C ASN A 164 5.74 -14.53 8.77
N PHE A 165 5.22 -15.68 9.21
CA PHE A 165 5.72 -16.34 10.42
C PHE A 165 5.60 -17.85 10.28
N HIS A 166 6.70 -18.57 10.52
CA HIS A 166 6.79 -20.03 10.37
C HIS A 166 6.14 -20.56 9.07
N HIS A 167 6.57 -20.04 7.92
CA HIS A 167 6.07 -20.40 6.58
C HIS A 167 4.58 -20.09 6.32
N LYS A 168 3.94 -19.32 7.19
CA LYS A 168 2.56 -18.83 6.96
C LYS A 168 2.61 -17.37 6.52
N LYS A 169 2.08 -17.10 5.33
CA LYS A 169 1.95 -15.73 4.80
C LYS A 169 1.05 -14.89 5.70
N ASN A 170 1.40 -13.62 5.90
CA ASN A 170 0.57 -12.62 6.60
C ASN A 170 0.11 -13.03 8.01
N PHE A 171 0.86 -13.89 8.70
CA PHE A 171 0.42 -14.45 9.99
C PHE A 171 0.52 -13.44 11.13
N VAL A 172 1.55 -12.58 11.13
CA VAL A 172 1.70 -11.49 12.10
C VAL A 172 1.40 -10.19 11.39
N GLY A 173 0.49 -9.37 11.92
CA GLY A 173 0.07 -8.17 11.21
C GLY A 173 -0.89 -7.27 11.99
N THR A 174 -1.35 -6.22 11.32
CA THR A 174 -2.28 -5.24 11.87
C THR A 174 -3.30 -4.82 10.81
N PHE A 175 -4.50 -4.50 11.26
CA PHE A 175 -5.44 -3.67 10.51
C PHE A 175 -5.22 -2.22 10.94
N SER A 176 -4.44 -1.48 10.15
CA SER A 176 -4.10 -0.08 10.41
C SER A 176 -4.12 0.68 9.09
N PRO A 177 -5.19 1.44 8.80
CA PRO A 177 -5.27 2.25 7.59
C PRO A 177 -4.07 3.21 7.49
N PRO A 178 -3.44 3.33 6.31
CA PRO A 178 -2.41 4.34 6.11
C PRO A 178 -2.99 5.74 6.31
N PHE A 179 -2.12 6.70 6.67
CA PHE A 179 -2.53 8.09 6.73
C PHE A 179 -3.00 8.59 5.36
N ALA A 180 -2.25 8.23 4.31
CA ALA A 180 -2.68 8.30 2.92
C ALA A 180 -1.88 7.33 2.05
N VAL A 181 -2.49 6.95 0.93
CA VAL A 181 -1.86 6.27 -0.19
C VAL A 181 -1.75 7.28 -1.33
N ILE A 182 -0.57 7.39 -1.93
CA ILE A 182 -0.34 8.22 -3.10
C ILE A 182 0.11 7.32 -4.24
N ASN A 183 -0.82 7.02 -5.14
CA ASN A 183 -0.57 6.30 -6.37
C ASN A 183 0.04 7.28 -7.38
N ASP A 184 1.37 7.31 -7.44
CA ASP A 184 2.09 7.99 -8.51
C ASP A 184 2.22 7.03 -9.71
N LEU A 185 1.52 7.36 -10.79
CA LEU A 185 1.42 6.53 -11.98
C LEU A 185 2.77 6.43 -12.71
N LYS A 186 3.69 7.38 -12.49
CA LYS A 186 5.05 7.31 -13.05
C LYS A 186 5.86 6.11 -12.55
N PHE A 187 5.54 5.57 -11.37
CA PHE A 187 6.23 4.36 -10.90
C PHE A 187 5.95 3.14 -11.78
N LEU A 188 4.85 3.13 -12.52
CA LEU A 188 4.51 2.04 -13.43
C LEU A 188 5.41 2.05 -14.68
N GLU A 189 5.98 3.19 -15.08
CA GLU A 189 6.87 3.29 -16.25
C GLU A 189 8.10 2.38 -16.15
N THR A 190 8.56 2.10 -14.92
CA THR A 190 9.70 1.21 -14.65
C THR A 190 9.32 -0.21 -14.27
N LEU A 191 8.03 -0.53 -14.21
CA LEU A 191 7.54 -1.84 -13.76
C LEU A 191 7.72 -2.88 -14.88
N PRO A 192 8.40 -4.02 -14.62
CA PRO A 192 8.51 -5.08 -15.61
C PRO A 192 7.15 -5.58 -16.09
N GLU A 193 7.03 -5.88 -17.39
CA GLU A 193 5.76 -6.31 -18.01
C GLU A 193 5.13 -7.53 -17.32
N VAL A 194 5.96 -8.46 -16.84
CA VAL A 194 5.50 -9.65 -16.09
C VAL A 194 4.70 -9.27 -14.84
N HIS A 195 4.98 -8.11 -14.23
CA HIS A 195 4.27 -7.62 -13.06
C HIS A 195 3.12 -6.66 -13.38
N MET A 196 3.10 -6.06 -14.58
CA MET A 196 2.00 -5.19 -15.03
C MET A 196 0.65 -5.92 -14.98
N ARG A 197 0.62 -7.18 -15.44
CA ARG A 197 -0.61 -7.97 -15.55
C ARG A 197 -1.24 -8.36 -14.20
N ASN A 198 -0.48 -8.33 -13.10
CA ASN A 198 -1.01 -8.68 -11.78
C ASN A 198 -2.16 -7.75 -11.36
N GLY A 199 -2.06 -6.45 -11.64
CA GLY A 199 -3.16 -5.52 -11.39
C GLY A 199 -4.38 -5.73 -12.31
N TYR A 200 -4.20 -6.36 -13.48
CA TYR A 200 -5.31 -6.62 -14.41
C TYR A 200 -6.19 -7.73 -13.88
N ILE A 201 -5.56 -8.77 -13.35
CA ILE A 201 -6.25 -9.91 -12.78
C ILE A 201 -7.15 -9.45 -11.63
N GLU A 202 -6.63 -8.59 -10.75
CA GLU A 202 -7.45 -8.01 -9.69
C GLU A 202 -8.54 -7.07 -10.21
N ALA A 203 -8.26 -6.26 -11.23
CA ALA A 203 -9.27 -5.41 -11.84
C ALA A 203 -10.42 -6.24 -12.46
N ILE A 204 -10.10 -7.33 -13.15
CA ILE A 204 -11.08 -8.27 -13.71
C ILE A 204 -11.89 -8.92 -12.59
N LYS A 205 -11.23 -9.43 -11.54
CA LYS A 205 -11.87 -9.99 -10.34
C LYS A 205 -12.88 -8.99 -9.78
N VAL A 206 -12.43 -7.77 -9.48
CA VAL A 206 -13.27 -6.70 -8.90
C VAL A 206 -14.42 -6.32 -9.84
N ALA A 207 -14.19 -6.24 -11.15
CA ALA A 207 -15.23 -5.96 -12.12
C ALA A 207 -16.33 -7.04 -12.13
N LEU A 208 -15.95 -8.32 -12.17
CA LEU A 208 -16.87 -9.46 -12.18
C LEU A 208 -17.84 -9.47 -10.99
N ILE A 209 -17.35 -9.09 -9.80
CA ILE A 209 -18.16 -9.12 -8.58
C ILE A 209 -18.87 -7.80 -8.25
N ARG A 210 -18.55 -6.68 -8.93
CA ARG A 210 -19.05 -5.34 -8.53
C ARG A 210 -19.60 -4.47 -9.65
N ASP A 211 -19.05 -4.54 -10.84
CA ASP A 211 -19.31 -3.54 -11.88
C ASP A 211 -19.22 -4.17 -13.28
N SER A 212 -20.38 -4.56 -13.81
CA SER A 212 -20.51 -5.07 -15.17
C SER A 212 -20.13 -4.04 -16.23
N GLY A 213 -20.30 -2.75 -15.96
CA GLY A 213 -19.83 -1.67 -16.84
C GLY A 213 -18.30 -1.57 -16.84
N PHE A 214 -17.63 -1.83 -15.72
CA PHE A 214 -16.18 -1.95 -15.66
C PHE A 214 -15.70 -3.18 -16.40
N PHE A 215 -16.37 -4.32 -16.25
CA PHE A 215 -16.03 -5.54 -16.98
C PHE A 215 -16.14 -5.34 -18.49
N ASN A 216 -17.26 -4.81 -18.98
CA ASN A 216 -17.45 -4.50 -20.40
C ASN A 216 -16.43 -3.47 -20.91
N TRP A 217 -16.02 -2.51 -20.08
CA TRP A 217 -14.97 -1.57 -20.45
C TRP A 217 -13.61 -2.26 -20.60
N ILE A 218 -13.26 -3.20 -19.71
CA ILE A 218 -12.03 -4.00 -19.85
C ILE A 218 -12.06 -4.78 -21.16
N GLU A 219 -13.18 -5.46 -21.47
CA GLU A 219 -13.34 -6.22 -22.72
C GLU A 219 -13.17 -5.35 -23.98
N ASN A 220 -13.76 -4.15 -23.98
CA ASN A 220 -13.65 -3.22 -25.10
C ASN A 220 -12.25 -2.62 -25.27
N ASN A 221 -11.38 -2.69 -24.26
CA ASN A 221 -10.04 -2.13 -24.27
C ASN A 221 -8.92 -3.19 -24.22
N VAL A 222 -9.23 -4.47 -24.45
CA VAL A 222 -8.26 -5.58 -24.37
C VAL A 222 -7.01 -5.34 -25.22
N ASN A 223 -7.15 -4.80 -26.43
CA ASN A 223 -6.00 -4.56 -27.31
C ASN A 223 -5.04 -3.52 -26.73
N ALA A 224 -5.57 -2.41 -26.21
CA ALA A 224 -4.79 -1.35 -25.58
C ALA A 224 -4.16 -1.81 -24.25
N LEU A 225 -4.89 -2.59 -23.46
CA LEU A 225 -4.38 -3.21 -22.23
C LEU A 225 -3.27 -4.23 -22.52
N ASN A 226 -3.39 -5.01 -23.59
CA ASN A 226 -2.38 -6.01 -23.95
C ASN A 226 -1.05 -5.36 -24.39
N THR A 227 -1.08 -4.12 -24.86
CA THR A 227 0.11 -3.33 -25.19
C THR A 227 0.51 -2.35 -24.09
N PHE A 228 -0.10 -2.45 -22.90
CA PHE A 228 0.14 -1.56 -21.76
C PHE A 228 0.01 -0.06 -22.11
N GLU A 229 -0.96 0.29 -22.95
CA GLU A 229 -1.20 1.69 -23.33
C GLU A 229 -1.45 2.54 -22.08
N GLU A 230 -0.61 3.56 -21.87
CA GLU A 230 -0.52 4.34 -20.63
C GLU A 230 -1.89 4.82 -20.13
N ALA A 231 -2.66 5.53 -20.95
CA ALA A 231 -3.95 6.08 -20.55
C ALA A 231 -4.95 4.97 -20.14
N THR A 232 -4.96 3.86 -20.86
CA THR A 232 -5.86 2.73 -20.60
C THR A 232 -5.43 1.97 -19.33
N LEU A 233 -4.13 1.77 -19.13
CA LEU A 233 -3.58 1.18 -17.90
C LEU A 233 -3.93 2.03 -16.67
N GLU A 234 -3.75 3.35 -16.75
CA GLU A 234 -4.03 4.28 -15.66
C GLU A 234 -5.52 4.28 -15.27
N GLU A 235 -6.42 4.29 -16.26
CA GLU A 235 -7.86 4.20 -16.01
C GLU A 235 -8.25 2.87 -15.35
N LEU A 236 -7.65 1.74 -15.79
CA LEU A 236 -7.88 0.44 -15.17
C LEU A 236 -7.48 0.43 -13.69
N VAL A 237 -6.27 0.92 -13.38
CA VAL A 237 -5.76 0.98 -12.01
C VAL A 237 -6.61 1.90 -11.15
N TYR A 238 -6.98 3.07 -11.67
CA TYR A 238 -7.84 4.03 -10.98
C TYR A 238 -9.21 3.44 -10.63
N ARG A 239 -9.90 2.85 -11.60
CA ARG A 239 -11.23 2.25 -11.39
C ARG A 239 -11.18 1.10 -10.41
N CYS A 240 -10.18 0.22 -10.53
CA CYS A 240 -10.02 -0.90 -9.59
C CYS A 240 -9.81 -0.40 -8.15
N ALA A 241 -8.87 0.54 -7.96
CA ALA A 241 -8.62 1.15 -6.64
C ALA A 241 -9.86 1.81 -6.06
N LYS A 242 -10.62 2.53 -6.88
CA LYS A 242 -11.88 3.17 -6.48
C LYS A 242 -12.90 2.14 -5.96
N HIS A 243 -13.08 1.04 -6.67
CA HIS A 243 -13.98 -0.04 -6.21
C HIS A 243 -13.47 -0.70 -4.93
N HIS A 244 -12.16 -0.95 -4.83
CA HIS A 244 -11.56 -1.57 -3.65
C HIS A 244 -11.72 -0.68 -2.40
N VAL A 245 -11.38 0.60 -2.51
CA VAL A 245 -11.53 1.60 -1.43
C VAL A 245 -12.99 1.79 -1.05
N ALA A 246 -13.90 1.88 -2.03
CA ALA A 246 -15.33 2.00 -1.77
C ALA A 246 -15.83 0.79 -0.97
N TYR A 247 -15.40 -0.42 -1.34
CA TYR A 247 -15.78 -1.62 -0.60
C TYR A 247 -15.30 -1.58 0.85
N ILE A 248 -14.02 -1.28 1.10
CA ILE A 248 -13.50 -1.17 2.48
C ILE A 248 -14.33 -0.16 3.29
N ALA A 249 -14.65 0.98 2.69
CA ALA A 249 -15.36 2.06 3.39
C ALA A 249 -16.84 1.76 3.66
N THR A 250 -17.52 1.01 2.77
CA THR A 250 -18.98 0.85 2.82
C THR A 250 -19.47 -0.57 3.14
N SER A 251 -18.58 -1.56 3.24
CA SER A 251 -18.97 -2.96 3.52
C SER A 251 -19.58 -3.17 4.91
N GLY A 252 -19.31 -2.26 5.85
CA GLY A 252 -19.61 -2.44 7.27
C GLY A 252 -18.61 -3.35 8.01
N ASP A 253 -17.62 -3.90 7.29
CA ASP A 253 -16.58 -4.77 7.83
C ASP A 253 -15.21 -4.46 7.22
N PRO A 254 -14.63 -3.28 7.50
CA PRO A 254 -13.32 -2.87 6.98
C PRO A 254 -12.16 -3.73 7.52
N PHE A 255 -12.41 -4.53 8.56
CA PHE A 255 -11.41 -5.36 9.25
C PHE A 255 -11.65 -6.87 9.07
N GLU A 256 -12.59 -7.25 8.19
CA GLU A 256 -12.86 -8.63 7.80
C GLU A 256 -13.13 -9.59 8.96
N MET A 257 -13.89 -9.12 9.95
CA MET A 257 -14.36 -9.91 11.09
C MET A 257 -15.48 -10.89 10.72
N GLY A 258 -16.15 -10.67 9.59
CA GLY A 258 -17.16 -11.55 9.03
C GLY A 258 -16.60 -12.74 8.25
N SER A 259 -17.49 -13.68 7.91
CA SER A 259 -17.16 -14.91 7.19
C SER A 259 -17.19 -14.78 5.66
N VAL A 260 -17.83 -13.74 5.12
CA VAL A 260 -17.97 -13.52 3.67
C VAL A 260 -17.02 -12.41 3.23
N ARG A 261 -16.14 -12.74 2.29
CA ARG A 261 -15.16 -11.81 1.72
C ARG A 261 -15.28 -11.82 0.20
N PRO A 262 -16.16 -11.00 -0.39
CA PRO A 262 -16.35 -10.98 -1.85
C PRO A 262 -15.07 -10.66 -2.62
N LEU A 263 -14.18 -9.83 -2.05
CA LEU A 263 -12.88 -9.53 -2.66
C LEU A 263 -11.92 -10.73 -2.70
N ASP A 264 -12.23 -11.81 -1.98
CA ASP A 264 -11.48 -13.08 -2.02
C ASP A 264 -12.01 -14.01 -3.14
N PHE A 265 -12.79 -13.50 -4.10
CA PHE A 265 -13.18 -14.26 -5.28
C PHE A 265 -11.94 -14.81 -6.01
N GLY A 266 -11.96 -16.10 -6.35
CA GLY A 266 -10.79 -16.85 -6.86
C GLY A 266 -9.70 -17.18 -5.82
N HIS A 267 -9.67 -16.49 -4.68
CA HIS A 267 -8.57 -16.65 -3.70
C HIS A 267 -8.65 -17.95 -2.88
N TRP A 268 -9.83 -18.58 -2.79
CA TRP A 268 -9.99 -19.85 -2.07
C TRP A 268 -9.10 -20.95 -2.67
N SER A 269 -8.93 -20.96 -3.99
CA SER A 269 -8.06 -21.88 -4.72
C SER A 269 -6.68 -21.28 -4.90
N ALA A 270 -6.56 -19.98 -5.17
CA ALA A 270 -5.28 -19.32 -5.43
C ALA A 270 -4.24 -19.58 -4.32
N HIS A 271 -4.59 -19.34 -3.05
CA HIS A 271 -3.65 -19.56 -1.95
C HIS A 271 -3.20 -21.02 -1.84
N LYS A 272 -4.07 -21.97 -2.19
CA LYS A 272 -3.72 -23.39 -2.20
C LYS A 272 -2.85 -23.74 -3.41
N LEU A 273 -3.13 -23.17 -4.58
CA LEU A 273 -2.33 -23.33 -5.80
C LEU A 273 -0.91 -22.77 -5.61
N GLU A 274 -0.76 -21.58 -5.04
CA GLU A 274 0.54 -21.00 -4.68
C GLU A 274 1.38 -21.96 -3.84
N GLN A 275 0.76 -22.60 -2.83
CA GLN A 275 1.45 -23.58 -1.97
C GLN A 275 1.77 -24.88 -2.72
N LEU A 276 0.86 -25.37 -3.56
CA LEU A 276 1.05 -26.62 -4.31
C LEU A 276 2.09 -26.49 -5.42
N SER A 277 2.30 -25.29 -5.95
CA SER A 277 3.31 -24.98 -6.96
C SER A 277 4.64 -24.54 -6.36
N ASP A 278 4.85 -24.67 -5.04
CA ASP A 278 6.03 -24.12 -4.34
C ASP A 278 6.32 -22.64 -4.70
N PHE A 279 5.25 -21.86 -4.88
CA PHE A 279 5.26 -20.44 -5.30
C PHE A 279 5.89 -20.17 -6.68
N GLU A 280 5.97 -21.17 -7.57
CA GLU A 280 6.27 -20.95 -9.00
C GLU A 280 5.17 -20.14 -9.69
N LEU A 281 3.90 -20.38 -9.37
CA LEU A 281 2.80 -19.51 -9.76
C LEU A 281 2.86 -18.21 -8.97
N SER A 282 2.85 -17.08 -9.67
CA SER A 282 2.64 -15.79 -9.03
C SER A 282 1.23 -15.71 -8.43
N HIS A 283 1.05 -14.80 -7.47
CA HIS A 283 -0.26 -14.56 -6.86
C HIS A 283 -1.33 -14.24 -7.91
N GLY A 284 -1.01 -13.37 -8.88
CA GLY A 284 -1.93 -13.04 -9.97
C GLY A 284 -2.31 -14.27 -10.78
N GLU A 285 -1.36 -15.08 -11.23
CA GLU A 285 -1.66 -16.29 -12.00
C GLU A 285 -2.53 -17.27 -11.22
N ALA A 286 -2.25 -17.46 -9.93
CA ALA A 286 -3.05 -18.32 -9.07
C ALA A 286 -4.49 -17.81 -8.91
N VAL A 287 -4.69 -16.49 -8.80
CA VAL A 287 -6.02 -15.85 -8.76
C VAL A 287 -6.72 -15.93 -10.12
N ALA A 288 -6.01 -15.83 -11.24
CA ALA A 288 -6.61 -15.93 -12.57
C ALA A 288 -7.10 -17.35 -12.89
N ILE A 289 -6.45 -18.39 -12.36
CA ILE A 289 -6.89 -19.78 -12.48
C ILE A 289 -8.14 -20.05 -11.62
N GLY A 290 -8.24 -19.41 -10.46
CA GLY A 290 -9.31 -19.59 -9.48
C GLY A 290 -10.61 -18.91 -9.88
#